data_AF-J9E3F1-F1
#
_entry.id   AF-J9E3F1-F1
#
_cell.length_a   1.000
_cell.length_b   1.000
_cell.length_c   1.000
_cell.angle_alpha   90.00
_cell.angle_beta   90.00
_cell.angle_gamma   90.00
#
_symmetry.space_group_name_H-M   'P 1'
#
loop_
_entity.id
_entity.type
_entity.pdbx_description
1 polymer ?
#
loop_
_entity_poly.entity_id
_entity_poly.type
_entity_poly.pdbx_seq_one_letter_code
_entity_poly.pdbx_strand_id
1 'polypeptide(L)'
;MFLRLFWIVGVMGIGQCITMTFLCMFCTFLTSISLSAVATNGVIETGGTYYMISRNLGPEFGTAVGILFYLGNACACAMYIVAAVEVFLLYIAPNMTIGGQEIHDDTGLVGMMSNNYRVYGTIILLLIFAVVALGVRFVQFFAPISLVCVLFSIAAIFAGVIEKSVISSSHRVCYLNNRLLHASAYALINTSNDNLCSYCTFNNTILFDAICRNSSSLNSCDNHTLTCEKAFV
;
A
#
# COMPACT_ATOMS: atom_id res chain seq x y z
N MET A 1 4.65 -3.84 2.31
CA MET A 1 5.75 -2.88 2.45
C MET A 1 5.43 -1.57 1.73
N PHE A 2 5.34 -1.56 0.40
CA PHE A 2 5.24 -0.32 -0.39
C PHE A 2 4.00 0.55 -0.13
N LEU A 3 2.82 -0.04 0.08
CA LEU A 3 1.57 0.73 0.27
C LEU A 3 1.41 1.31 1.67
N ARG A 4 1.73 0.53 2.71
CA ARG A 4 1.31 0.83 4.09
C ARG A 4 2.43 1.26 5.03
N LEU A 5 3.71 0.98 4.72
CA LEU A 5 4.81 1.31 5.63
C LEU A 5 4.92 2.82 5.88
N PHE A 6 4.80 3.63 4.82
CA PHE A 6 4.88 5.09 4.92
C PHE A 6 3.75 5.67 5.78
N TRP A 7 2.54 5.12 5.64
CA TRP A 7 1.39 5.54 6.45
C TRP A 7 1.57 5.18 7.93
N ILE A 8 2.05 3.96 8.23
CA ILE A 8 2.34 3.52 9.60
C ILE A 8 3.39 4.44 10.26
N VAL A 9 4.48 4.74 9.54
CA VAL A 9 5.53 5.66 10.02
C VAL A 9 5.00 7.07 10.23
N GLY A 10 4.12 7.55 9.35
CA GLY A 10 3.49 8.86 9.50
C GLY A 10 2.58 8.98 10.72
N VAL A 11 1.83 7.92 11.07
CA VAL A 11 0.88 7.94 12.19
C VAL A 11 1.56 7.68 13.55
N MET A 12 2.44 6.69 13.64
CA MET A 12 3.05 6.29 14.92
C MET A 12 4.36 7.04 15.22
N GLY A 13 4.97 7.67 14.21
CA GLY A 13 6.30 8.25 14.32
C GLY A 13 7.43 7.21 14.27
N ILE A 14 8.65 7.69 14.05
CA ILE A 14 9.82 6.83 13.75
C ILE A 14 10.20 5.94 14.93
N GLY A 15 10.28 6.49 16.14
CA GLY A 15 10.73 5.75 17.33
C GLY A 15 9.83 4.55 17.66
N GLN A 16 8.50 4.76 17.67
CA GLN A 16 7.54 3.69 17.95
C GLN A 16 7.52 2.64 16.84
N CYS A 17 7.67 3.04 15.56
CA CYS A 17 7.75 2.11 14.44
C CYS A 17 8.97 1.18 14.54
N ILE A 18 10.13 1.69 14.96
CA ILE A 18 11.34 0.88 15.16
C ILE A 18 11.10 -0.16 16.27
N THR A 19 10.54 0.25 17.41
CA THR A 19 10.25 -0.67 18.52
C THR A 19 9.25 -1.76 18.10
N MET A 20 8.17 -1.40 17.40
CA MET A 20 7.18 -2.36 16.91
C MET A 20 7.81 -3.36 15.93
N THR A 21 8.57 -2.87 14.96
CA THR A 21 9.25 -3.72 13.96
C THR A 21 10.23 -4.68 14.64
N PHE A 22 10.99 -4.20 15.63
CA PHE A 22 11.91 -5.03 16.40
C PHE A 22 11.19 -6.17 17.13
N LEU A 23 10.06 -5.89 17.80
CA LEU A 23 9.28 -6.91 18.50
C LEU A 23 8.73 -7.97 17.54
N CYS A 24 8.21 -7.56 16.36
CA CYS A 24 7.74 -8.49 15.33
C CYS A 24 8.87 -9.38 14.80
N MET A 25 10.05 -8.81 14.54
CA MET A 25 11.22 -9.55 14.07
C MET A 25 11.74 -10.50 15.14
N PHE A 26 11.74 -10.10 16.41
CA PHE A 26 12.14 -10.94 17.53
C PHE A 26 11.22 -12.16 17.67
N CYS A 27 9.90 -11.97 17.60
CA CYS A 27 8.92 -13.07 17.63
C CYS A 27 9.13 -14.06 16.46
N THR A 28 9.31 -13.54 15.25
CA THR A 28 9.56 -14.36 14.05
C THR A 28 10.90 -15.10 14.15
N PHE A 29 11.93 -14.45 14.68
CA PHE A 29 13.24 -15.05 14.90
C PHE A 29 13.18 -16.21 15.92
N LEU A 30 12.51 -16.03 17.06
CA LEU A 30 12.28 -17.10 18.03
C LEU A 30 11.51 -18.27 17.40
N THR A 31 10.49 -17.97 16.61
CA THR A 31 9.71 -19.00 15.89
C THR A 31 10.59 -19.76 14.90
N SER A 32 11.49 -19.07 14.18
CA SER A 32 12.44 -19.70 13.27
C SER A 32 13.43 -20.61 13.99
N ILE A 33 13.91 -20.24 15.18
CA ILE A 33 14.77 -21.11 16.00
C ILE A 33 14.01 -22.38 16.41
N SER A 34 12.76 -22.24 16.87
CA SER A 34 11.92 -23.40 17.20
C SER A 34 11.70 -24.30 16.00
N LEU A 35 11.41 -23.73 14.83
CA LEU A 35 11.22 -24.51 13.59
C LEU A 35 12.50 -25.22 13.16
N SER A 36 13.66 -24.58 13.29
CA SER A 36 14.97 -25.22 13.03
C SER A 36 15.24 -26.39 13.99
N ALA A 37 14.88 -26.27 15.27
CA ALA A 37 15.00 -27.38 16.20
C ALA A 37 14.10 -28.56 15.83
N VAL A 38 12.85 -28.29 15.41
CA VAL A 38 11.95 -29.33 14.89
C VAL A 38 12.52 -29.95 13.61
N ALA A 39 13.20 -29.17 12.77
CA ALA A 39 13.80 -29.64 11.53
C ALA A 39 14.93 -30.63 11.70
N THR A 40 15.74 -30.43 12.74
CA THR A 40 16.89 -31.28 13.03
C THR A 40 16.51 -32.55 13.81
N ASN A 41 15.30 -32.61 14.36
CA ASN A 41 14.81 -33.75 15.15
C ASN A 41 14.02 -34.73 14.28
N GLY A 42 14.67 -35.41 13.33
CA GLY A 42 14.02 -36.47 12.56
C GLY A 42 14.66 -36.73 11.19
N VAL A 43 14.24 -37.83 10.55
CA VAL A 43 14.63 -38.14 9.17
C VAL A 43 13.65 -37.43 8.24
N ILE A 44 14.14 -36.46 7.47
CA ILE A 44 13.29 -35.62 6.63
C ILE A 44 13.00 -36.36 5.32
N GLU A 45 11.83 -37.00 5.24
CA GLU A 45 11.32 -37.52 3.97
C GLU A 45 10.61 -36.41 3.17
N THR A 46 10.40 -36.64 1.88
CA THR A 46 9.83 -35.66 0.94
C THR A 46 8.36 -35.35 1.26
N GLY A 47 8.09 -34.37 2.12
CA GLY A 47 6.71 -34.04 2.55
C GLY A 47 6.41 -32.57 2.87
N GLY A 48 7.38 -31.67 2.71
CA GLY A 48 7.19 -30.25 3.03
C GLY A 48 6.99 -29.97 4.52
N THR A 49 6.54 -28.75 4.84
CA THR A 49 6.47 -28.24 6.23
C THR A 49 5.42 -28.93 7.09
N TYR A 50 4.23 -29.26 6.55
CA TYR A 50 3.19 -29.95 7.31
C TYR A 50 3.61 -31.36 7.74
N TYR A 51 4.17 -32.13 6.81
CA TYR A 51 4.67 -33.48 7.07
C TYR A 51 5.71 -33.48 8.19
N MET A 52 6.68 -32.58 8.08
CA MET A 52 7.76 -32.38 9.05
C MET A 52 7.26 -32.06 10.46
N ILE A 53 6.26 -31.20 10.61
CA ILE A 53 5.67 -30.85 11.93
C ILE A 53 4.86 -32.02 12.51
N SER A 54 3.99 -32.62 11.71
CA SER A 54 3.09 -33.69 12.16
C SER A 54 3.82 -34.95 12.65
N ARG A 55 4.99 -35.26 12.09
CA ARG A 55 5.77 -36.44 12.46
C ARG A 55 6.57 -36.22 13.75
N ASN A 56 7.05 -34.99 13.98
CA ASN A 56 7.91 -34.67 15.13
C ASN A 56 7.11 -34.27 16.38
N LEU A 57 5.95 -33.62 16.22
CA LEU A 57 5.09 -33.20 17.35
C LEU A 57 3.85 -34.08 17.53
N GLY A 58 3.61 -35.03 16.64
CA GLY A 58 2.43 -35.89 16.65
C GLY A 58 1.25 -35.33 15.84
N PRO A 59 0.27 -36.20 15.52
CA PRO A 59 -0.84 -35.87 14.61
C PRO A 59 -1.78 -34.80 15.17
N GLU A 60 -1.97 -34.74 16.49
CA GLU A 60 -2.86 -33.79 17.15
C GLU A 60 -2.36 -32.35 17.00
N PHE A 61 -1.09 -32.12 17.34
CA PHE A 61 -0.43 -30.82 17.17
C PHE A 61 -0.23 -30.47 15.69
N GLY A 62 0.15 -31.44 14.87
CA GLY A 62 0.33 -31.24 13.43
C GLY A 62 -0.94 -30.75 12.74
N THR A 63 -2.09 -31.38 13.04
CA THR A 63 -3.38 -31.01 12.43
C THR A 63 -3.83 -29.62 12.89
N ALA A 64 -3.71 -29.30 14.18
CA ALA A 64 -4.10 -27.99 14.71
C ALA A 64 -3.28 -26.85 14.08
N VAL A 65 -1.95 -26.99 14.03
CA VAL A 65 -1.06 -25.99 13.41
C VAL A 65 -1.31 -25.91 11.89
N GLY A 66 -1.55 -27.04 11.23
CA GLY A 66 -1.84 -27.10 9.80
C GLY A 66 -3.10 -26.33 9.40
N ILE A 67 -4.20 -26.48 10.15
CA ILE A 67 -5.46 -25.75 9.88
C ILE A 67 -5.26 -24.24 10.07
N LEU A 68 -4.55 -23.83 11.12
CA LEU A 68 -4.22 -22.41 11.36
C LEU A 68 -3.36 -21.83 10.24
N PHE A 69 -2.35 -22.57 9.77
CA PHE A 69 -1.48 -22.14 8.67
C PHE A 69 -2.23 -22.06 7.34
N TYR A 70 -3.16 -23.00 7.08
CA TYR A 70 -4.03 -22.95 5.91
C TYR A 70 -4.92 -21.71 5.90
N LEU A 71 -5.65 -21.45 6.98
CA LEU A 71 -6.50 -20.25 7.10
C LEU A 71 -5.69 -18.96 7.03
N GLY A 72 -4.53 -18.92 7.68
CA GLY A 72 -3.61 -17.78 7.62
C GLY A 72 -3.19 -17.45 6.19
N ASN A 73 -2.77 -18.46 5.42
CA ASN A 73 -2.40 -18.26 4.01
C ASN A 73 -3.60 -17.91 3.13
N ALA A 74 -4.80 -18.44 3.40
CA ALA A 74 -6.01 -18.07 2.68
C ALA A 74 -6.36 -16.58 2.88
N CYS A 75 -6.30 -16.10 4.13
CA CYS A 75 -6.48 -14.68 4.46
C CYS A 75 -5.37 -13.80 3.86
N ALA A 76 -4.11 -14.26 3.87
CA ALA A 76 -3.00 -13.54 3.24
C ALA A 76 -3.19 -13.41 1.72
N CYS A 77 -3.65 -14.46 1.04
CA CYS A 77 -3.99 -14.42 -0.39
C CYS A 77 -5.06 -13.37 -0.68
N ALA A 78 -6.13 -13.33 0.10
CA ALA A 78 -7.17 -12.31 -0.03
C ALA A 78 -6.61 -10.89 0.16
N MET A 79 -5.75 -10.68 1.17
CA MET A 79 -5.08 -9.40 1.40
C MET A 79 -4.22 -8.97 0.20
N TYR A 80 -3.45 -9.88 -0.41
CA TYR A 80 -2.62 -9.57 -1.57
C TYR A 80 -3.45 -9.21 -2.81
N ILE A 81 -4.59 -9.87 -3.03
CA ILE A 81 -5.50 -9.55 -4.13
C ILE A 81 -6.09 -8.14 -3.94
N VAL A 82 -6.57 -7.81 -2.74
CA VAL A 82 -7.12 -6.47 -2.46
C VAL A 82 -6.04 -5.39 -2.66
N ALA A 83 -4.81 -5.64 -2.20
CA ALA A 83 -3.70 -4.73 -2.43
C ALA A 83 -3.35 -4.56 -3.92
N ALA A 84 -3.43 -5.64 -4.72
CA ALA A 84 -3.24 -5.55 -6.17
C ALA A 84 -4.32 -4.70 -6.84
N VAL A 85 -5.58 -4.83 -6.41
CA VAL A 85 -6.70 -3.99 -6.87
C VAL A 85 -6.49 -2.53 -6.48
N GLU A 86 -6.03 -2.25 -5.26
CA GLU A 86 -5.70 -0.89 -4.78
C GLU A 86 -4.66 -0.24 -5.69
N VAL A 87 -3.56 -0.96 -5.98
CA VAL A 87 -2.51 -0.47 -6.89
C VAL A 87 -3.06 -0.24 -8.30
N PHE A 88 -3.84 -1.18 -8.81
CA PHE A 88 -4.38 -1.11 -10.16
C PHE A 88 -5.33 0.08 -10.34
N LEU A 89 -6.29 0.27 -9.41
CA LEU A 89 -7.31 1.30 -9.52
C LEU A 89 -6.83 2.69 -9.12
N LEU A 90 -5.90 2.84 -8.17
CA LEU A 90 -5.48 4.17 -7.70
C LEU A 90 -4.23 4.70 -8.43
N TYR A 91 -3.34 3.81 -8.87
CA TYR A 91 -2.02 4.23 -9.38
C TYR A 91 -1.78 3.89 -10.85
N ILE A 92 -2.35 2.80 -11.38
CA ILE A 92 -2.12 2.38 -12.77
C ILE A 92 -3.20 2.93 -13.70
N ALA A 93 -4.48 2.71 -13.36
CA ALA A 93 -5.61 3.03 -14.22
C ALA A 93 -6.77 3.66 -13.43
N PRO A 94 -6.64 4.91 -12.94
CA PRO A 94 -7.69 5.60 -12.20
C PRO A 94 -8.97 5.84 -13.02
N ASN A 95 -8.88 5.82 -14.35
CA ASN A 95 -10.04 5.96 -15.23
C ASN A 95 -10.91 4.69 -15.33
N MET A 96 -10.41 3.54 -14.88
CA MET A 96 -11.14 2.27 -14.97
C MET A 96 -12.10 2.05 -13.79
N THR A 97 -12.16 2.93 -12.80
CA THR A 97 -13.13 2.79 -11.71
C THR A 97 -14.56 2.93 -12.21
N ILE A 98 -15.44 2.01 -11.79
CA ILE A 98 -16.86 2.10 -12.08
C ILE A 98 -17.42 3.31 -11.32
N GLY A 99 -17.83 4.33 -12.09
CA GLY A 99 -18.35 5.60 -11.63
C GLY A 99 -17.33 6.76 -11.61
N GLY A 100 -16.11 6.54 -12.12
CA GLY A 100 -15.14 7.61 -12.37
C GLY A 100 -14.26 7.96 -11.16
N GLN A 101 -13.40 8.97 -11.35
CA GLN A 101 -12.39 9.36 -10.37
C GLN A 101 -12.95 10.08 -9.14
N GLU A 102 -14.14 10.67 -9.25
CA GLU A 102 -14.78 11.44 -8.16
C GLU A 102 -15.23 10.56 -6.99
N ILE A 103 -15.18 9.24 -7.17
CA ILE A 103 -15.70 8.25 -6.23
C ILE A 103 -14.60 7.67 -5.34
N HIS A 104 -13.33 7.99 -5.61
CA HIS A 104 -12.21 7.50 -4.81
C HIS A 104 -12.31 7.87 -3.32
N ASP A 105 -13.02 8.97 -3.00
CA ASP A 105 -13.23 9.43 -1.63
C ASP A 105 -14.34 8.65 -0.89
N ASP A 106 -15.24 7.97 -1.61
CA ASP A 106 -16.36 7.21 -1.04
C ASP A 106 -15.95 5.78 -0.64
N THR A 107 -15.14 5.72 0.41
CA THR A 107 -14.58 4.47 0.98
C THR A 107 -15.49 3.79 2.01
N GLY A 108 -16.77 4.19 2.11
CA GLY A 108 -17.72 3.59 3.03
C GLY A 108 -17.96 2.09 2.81
N LEU A 109 -18.53 1.39 3.80
CA LEU A 109 -18.79 -0.06 3.73
C LEU A 109 -19.66 -0.48 2.54
N VAL A 110 -20.58 0.41 2.12
CA VAL A 110 -21.43 0.31 0.92
C VAL A 110 -21.10 1.43 -0.07
N GLY A 111 -19.98 2.12 0.13
CA GLY A 111 -19.49 3.16 -0.77
C GLY A 111 -19.14 2.56 -2.13
N MET A 112 -19.24 3.37 -3.18
CA MET A 112 -19.02 2.88 -4.53
C MET A 112 -17.57 2.41 -4.74
N MET A 113 -16.57 2.99 -4.05
CA MET A 113 -15.19 2.51 -4.11
C MET A 113 -15.03 1.12 -3.49
N SER A 114 -15.71 0.82 -2.37
CA SER A 114 -15.63 -0.52 -1.76
C SER A 114 -16.30 -1.59 -2.63
N ASN A 115 -17.36 -1.24 -3.36
CA ASN A 115 -17.94 -2.14 -4.35
C ASN A 115 -16.98 -2.41 -5.53
N ASN A 116 -16.24 -1.40 -5.99
CA ASN A 116 -15.17 -1.58 -6.99
C ASN A 116 -14.13 -2.61 -6.52
N TYR A 117 -13.68 -2.53 -5.25
CA TYR A 117 -12.76 -3.52 -4.69
C TYR A 117 -13.32 -4.96 -4.71
N ARG A 118 -14.62 -5.13 -4.43
CA ARG A 118 -15.28 -6.45 -4.47
C ARG A 118 -15.34 -7.01 -5.89
N VAL A 119 -15.74 -6.18 -6.86
CA VAL A 119 -15.88 -6.60 -8.27
C VAL A 119 -14.51 -6.95 -8.86
N TYR A 120 -13.53 -6.06 -8.80
CA TYR A 120 -12.20 -6.34 -9.34
C TYR A 120 -11.48 -7.44 -8.56
N GLY A 121 -11.65 -7.50 -7.23
CA GLY A 121 -11.07 -8.55 -6.40
C GLY A 121 -11.59 -9.94 -6.77
N THR A 122 -12.90 -10.10 -7.00
CA THR A 122 -13.47 -11.38 -7.44
C THR A 122 -13.01 -11.79 -8.83
N ILE A 123 -12.90 -10.84 -9.78
CA ILE A 123 -12.38 -11.10 -11.12
C ILE A 123 -10.91 -11.59 -11.06
N ILE A 124 -10.05 -10.89 -10.32
CA ILE A 124 -8.64 -11.26 -10.18
C ILE A 124 -8.49 -12.61 -9.47
N LEU A 125 -9.32 -12.88 -8.44
CA LEU A 125 -9.32 -14.17 -7.75
C LEU A 125 -9.67 -15.32 -8.69
N LEU A 126 -10.69 -15.17 -9.54
CA LEU A 126 -11.06 -16.18 -10.53
C LEU A 126 -9.95 -16.42 -11.57
N LEU A 127 -9.27 -15.35 -12.00
CA LEU A 127 -8.13 -15.45 -12.91
C LEU A 127 -6.98 -16.24 -12.26
N ILE A 128 -6.59 -15.89 -11.03
CA ILE A 128 -5.53 -16.59 -10.29
C ILE A 128 -5.92 -18.06 -10.08
N PHE A 129 -7.18 -18.33 -9.73
CA PHE A 129 -7.68 -19.70 -9.60
C PHE A 129 -7.53 -20.48 -10.92
N ALA A 130 -7.90 -19.89 -12.06
CA ALA A 130 -7.73 -20.52 -13.37
C ALA A 130 -6.25 -20.81 -13.68
N VAL A 131 -5.35 -19.86 -13.40
CA VAL A 131 -3.89 -20.05 -13.62
C VAL A 131 -3.34 -21.18 -12.75
N VAL A 132 -3.75 -21.26 -11.48
CA VAL A 132 -3.32 -22.33 -10.57
C VAL A 132 -3.90 -23.68 -11.02
N ALA A 133 -5.15 -23.71 -11.49
CA ALA A 133 -5.80 -24.91 -12.01
C ALA A 133 -5.13 -25.47 -13.29
N LEU A 134 -4.60 -24.60 -14.16
CA LEU A 134 -3.84 -25.00 -15.35
C LEU A 134 -2.50 -25.66 -15.01
N GLY A 135 -1.91 -25.35 -13.85
CA GLY A 135 -0.77 -26.07 -13.29
C GLY A 135 0.26 -25.17 -12.62
N VAL A 136 0.62 -25.54 -11.39
CA VAL A 136 1.58 -24.80 -10.55
C VAL A 136 3.01 -24.75 -11.12
N ARG A 137 3.35 -25.66 -12.05
CA ARG A 137 4.68 -25.67 -12.72
C ARG A 137 4.93 -24.38 -13.50
N PHE A 138 3.88 -23.80 -14.10
CA PHE A 138 4.00 -22.52 -14.81
C PHE A 138 4.36 -21.39 -13.85
N VAL A 139 3.72 -21.32 -12.69
CA VAL A 139 3.96 -20.28 -11.67
C VAL A 139 5.39 -20.36 -11.13
N GLN A 140 5.93 -21.57 -10.95
CA GLN A 140 7.29 -21.78 -10.46
C GLN A 140 8.37 -21.23 -11.40
N PHE A 141 8.10 -21.14 -12.71
CA PHE A 141 9.02 -20.54 -13.67
C PHE A 141 9.14 -19.01 -13.49
N PHE A 142 8.06 -18.33 -13.10
CA PHE A 142 8.03 -16.87 -12.90
C PHE A 142 8.46 -16.43 -11.49
N ALA A 143 8.53 -17.34 -10.52
CA ALA A 143 8.95 -17.06 -9.15
C ALA A 143 10.29 -16.30 -9.04
N PRO A 144 11.40 -16.69 -9.73
CA PRO A 144 12.65 -15.94 -9.64
C PRO A 144 12.56 -14.53 -10.25
N ILE A 145 11.74 -14.36 -11.30
CA ILE A 145 11.52 -13.05 -11.95
C ILE A 145 10.85 -12.08 -10.97
N SER A 146 9.85 -12.56 -10.23
CA SER A 146 9.21 -11.79 -9.16
C SER A 146 10.21 -11.35 -8.09
N LEU A 147 11.12 -12.23 -7.67
CA LEU A 147 12.14 -11.91 -6.66
C LEU A 147 13.08 -10.79 -7.14
N VAL A 148 13.56 -10.88 -8.39
CA VAL A 148 14.43 -9.84 -8.98
C VAL A 148 13.72 -8.49 -9.04
N CYS A 149 12.43 -8.46 -9.41
CA CYS A 149 11.64 -7.22 -9.44
C CYS A 149 11.55 -6.55 -8.06
N VAL A 150 11.32 -7.34 -7.00
CA VAL A 150 11.26 -6.82 -5.62
C VAL A 150 12.61 -6.27 -5.18
N LEU A 151 13.72 -6.97 -5.46
CA LEU A 151 15.06 -6.49 -5.12
C LEU A 151 15.40 -5.18 -5.85
N PHE A 152 15.09 -5.10 -7.15
CA PHE A 152 15.27 -3.87 -7.93
C PHE A 152 14.46 -2.71 -7.37
N SER A 153 13.20 -2.95 -6.97
CA SER A 153 12.34 -1.94 -6.34
C SER A 153 12.91 -1.42 -5.02
N ILE A 154 13.48 -2.31 -4.20
CA ILE A 154 14.13 -1.92 -2.93
C ILE A 154 15.40 -1.09 -3.21
N ALA A 155 16.22 -1.50 -4.19
CA ALA A 155 17.40 -0.75 -4.59
C ALA A 155 17.06 0.66 -5.11
N ALA A 156 15.97 0.79 -5.87
CA ALA A 156 15.48 2.08 -6.36
C ALA A 156 15.08 3.03 -5.21
N ILE A 157 14.47 2.49 -4.14
CA ILE A 157 14.16 3.30 -2.95
C ILE A 157 15.43 3.84 -2.30
N PHE A 158 16.47 3.01 -2.12
CA PHE A 158 17.75 3.46 -1.56
C PHE A 158 18.44 4.49 -2.46
N ALA A 159 18.43 4.27 -3.78
CA ALA A 159 18.98 5.22 -4.74
C ALA A 159 18.26 6.59 -4.64
N GLY A 160 16.93 6.59 -4.54
CA GLY A 160 16.14 7.82 -4.38
C GLY A 160 16.44 8.56 -3.06
N VAL A 161 16.71 7.84 -1.97
CA VAL A 161 17.14 8.46 -0.70
C VAL A 161 18.50 9.14 -0.84
N ILE A 162 19.45 8.49 -1.52
CA ILE A 162 20.78 9.05 -1.77
C ILE A 162 20.68 10.27 -2.66
N GLU A 163 19.93 10.19 -3.76
CA GLU A 163 19.70 11.32 -4.67
C GLU A 163 19.12 12.52 -3.91
N LYS A 164 18.07 12.29 -3.10
CA LYS A 164 17.45 13.32 -2.27
C LYS A 164 18.41 13.93 -1.25
N SER A 165 19.39 13.16 -0.75
CA SER A 165 20.41 13.67 0.16
C SER A 165 21.44 14.55 -0.54
N VAL A 166 21.70 14.32 -1.83
CA VAL A 166 22.68 15.07 -2.62
C VAL A 166 22.03 16.29 -3.29
N ILE A 167 20.82 16.11 -3.83
CA ILE A 167 20.04 17.12 -4.54
C ILE A 167 18.85 17.50 -3.66
N SER A 168 18.85 18.73 -3.13
CA SER A 168 17.76 19.25 -2.29
C SER A 168 16.51 19.65 -3.11
N SER A 169 16.05 18.77 -4.00
CA SER A 169 14.76 18.91 -4.67
C SER A 169 13.66 18.67 -3.63
N SER A 170 12.67 19.56 -3.49
CA SER A 170 11.61 19.41 -2.50
C SER A 170 10.24 19.46 -3.17
N HIS A 171 9.45 18.40 -2.99
CA HIS A 171 8.03 18.46 -3.28
C HIS A 171 7.38 19.46 -2.31
N ARG A 172 6.53 20.31 -2.85
CA ARG A 172 5.81 21.33 -2.09
C ARG A 172 4.31 21.05 -2.14
N VAL A 173 3.63 21.33 -1.04
CA VAL A 173 2.20 21.10 -0.84
C VAL A 173 1.51 22.38 -0.41
N CYS A 174 0.24 22.50 -0.77
CA CYS A 174 -0.58 23.68 -0.51
C CYS A 174 -1.33 23.53 0.83
N TYR A 175 -1.25 24.55 1.68
CA TYR A 175 -1.98 24.66 2.94
C TYR A 175 -2.99 25.81 2.90
N LEU A 176 -4.13 25.61 3.56
CA LEU A 176 -5.14 26.63 3.85
C LEU A 176 -5.26 26.80 5.37
N ASN A 177 -4.79 27.92 5.93
CA ASN A 177 -4.87 28.19 7.38
C ASN A 177 -4.43 26.99 8.26
N ASN A 178 -3.34 26.29 7.91
CA ASN A 178 -2.86 25.02 8.51
C ASN A 178 -3.58 23.72 8.15
N ARG A 179 -4.50 23.70 7.19
CA ARG A 179 -5.08 22.45 6.66
C ARG A 179 -4.48 22.10 5.31
N LEU A 180 -4.01 20.86 5.18
CA LEU A 180 -3.54 20.31 3.91
C LEU A 180 -4.70 20.26 2.91
N LEU A 181 -4.49 20.87 1.75
CA LEU A 181 -5.41 20.79 0.63
C LEU A 181 -5.05 19.57 -0.23
N HIS A 182 -6.06 18.78 -0.58
CA HIS A 182 -5.88 17.68 -1.52
C HIS A 182 -5.59 18.23 -2.92
N ALA A 183 -4.64 17.62 -3.65
CA ALA A 183 -4.17 18.15 -4.94
C ALA A 183 -5.28 18.26 -5.99
N SER A 184 -6.26 17.35 -5.98
CA SER A 184 -7.40 17.39 -6.91
C SER A 184 -8.32 18.59 -6.72
N ALA A 185 -8.26 19.28 -5.57
CA ALA A 185 -9.10 20.44 -5.30
C ALA A 185 -8.63 21.71 -6.03
N TYR A 186 -7.38 21.74 -6.53
CA TYR A 186 -6.80 22.96 -7.10
C TYR A 186 -5.91 22.75 -8.33
N ALA A 187 -5.43 21.54 -8.60
CA ALA A 187 -4.65 21.23 -9.80
C ALA A 187 -5.49 20.40 -10.78
N LEU A 188 -5.61 20.87 -12.03
CA LEU A 188 -6.23 20.10 -13.12
C LEU A 188 -5.18 19.12 -13.68
N ILE A 189 -5.57 17.85 -13.85
CA ILE A 189 -4.70 16.66 -14.06
C ILE A 189 -3.74 16.74 -15.28
N ASN A 190 -3.87 17.73 -16.18
CA ASN A 190 -3.08 17.83 -17.41
C ASN A 190 -1.77 18.64 -17.32
N THR A 191 -1.41 19.18 -16.16
CA THR A 191 -0.19 20.02 -16.03
C THR A 191 0.99 19.18 -15.55
N SER A 192 1.74 18.63 -16.51
CA SER A 192 2.84 17.69 -16.27
C SER A 192 4.15 18.31 -15.79
N ASN A 193 4.32 19.63 -15.89
CA ASN A 193 5.63 20.28 -15.65
C ASN A 193 5.59 21.52 -14.73
N ASP A 194 4.42 21.97 -14.28
CA ASP A 194 4.33 23.17 -13.44
C ASP A 194 4.29 22.80 -11.96
N ASN A 195 5.16 23.45 -11.16
CA ASN A 195 5.21 23.30 -9.71
C ASN A 195 3.80 23.44 -9.14
N LEU A 196 3.27 22.41 -8.47
CA LEU A 196 1.91 22.38 -7.87
C LEU A 196 1.56 23.67 -7.07
N CYS A 197 2.57 24.37 -6.53
CA CYS A 197 2.43 25.67 -5.88
C CYS A 197 1.93 26.81 -6.77
N SER A 198 2.14 26.80 -8.09
CA SER A 198 1.67 27.86 -8.98
C SER A 198 0.14 27.98 -8.96
N TYR A 199 -0.54 26.85 -8.78
CA TYR A 199 -1.99 26.75 -8.66
C TYR A 199 -2.52 26.97 -7.24
N CYS A 200 -1.64 27.08 -6.24
CA CYS A 200 -1.95 27.36 -4.84
C CYS A 200 -2.08 28.89 -4.61
N THR A 201 -2.97 29.53 -5.37
CA THR A 201 -3.23 30.98 -5.25
C THR A 201 -4.73 31.26 -5.39
N PHE A 202 -5.19 32.38 -4.81
CA PHE A 202 -6.57 32.85 -4.97
C PHE A 202 -6.92 33.30 -6.40
N ASN A 203 -5.94 33.32 -7.31
CA ASN A 203 -6.20 33.56 -8.74
C ASN A 203 -6.83 32.35 -9.44
N ASN A 204 -6.79 31.16 -8.82
CA ASN A 204 -7.42 29.97 -9.35
C ASN A 204 -8.93 30.01 -9.10
N THR A 205 -9.71 30.11 -10.17
CA THR A 205 -11.18 30.28 -10.09
C THR A 205 -11.88 29.12 -9.38
N ILE A 206 -11.38 27.89 -9.54
CA ILE A 206 -11.95 26.68 -8.90
C ILE A 206 -11.79 26.77 -7.38
N LEU A 207 -10.59 27.15 -6.93
CA LEU A 207 -10.27 27.27 -5.50
C LEU A 207 -10.96 28.49 -4.88
N PHE A 208 -11.00 29.61 -5.61
CA PHE A 208 -11.67 30.83 -5.18
C PHE A 208 -13.18 30.60 -4.97
N ASP A 209 -13.86 29.94 -5.90
CA ASP A 209 -15.31 29.72 -5.80
C ASP A 209 -15.67 28.68 -4.72
N ALA A 210 -14.78 27.70 -4.48
CA ALA A 210 -14.94 26.72 -3.41
C ALA A 210 -14.75 27.32 -2.00
N ILE A 211 -13.81 28.26 -1.83
CA ILE A 211 -13.49 28.86 -0.53
C ILE A 211 -14.32 30.13 -0.26
N CYS A 212 -14.47 31.00 -1.26
CA CYS A 212 -15.07 32.33 -1.16
C CYS A 212 -16.53 32.34 -1.63
N ARG A 213 -17.30 31.33 -1.25
CA ARG A 213 -18.68 31.16 -1.72
C ARG A 213 -19.53 32.36 -1.29
N ASN A 214 -20.04 33.11 -2.28
CA ASN A 214 -21.05 34.19 -2.15
C ASN A 214 -20.55 35.64 -1.92
N SER A 215 -19.36 36.01 -2.39
CA SER A 215 -18.92 37.41 -2.38
C SER A 215 -18.11 37.77 -3.62
N SER A 216 -18.63 38.68 -4.43
CA SER A 216 -17.92 39.29 -5.57
C SER A 216 -16.82 40.28 -5.16
N SER A 217 -16.47 40.35 -3.88
CA SER A 217 -15.42 41.20 -3.33
C SER A 217 -14.30 40.37 -2.72
N LEU A 218 -13.06 40.74 -3.05
CA LEU A 218 -11.81 40.15 -2.56
C LEU A 218 -11.76 40.06 -1.01
N ASN A 219 -12.48 40.96 -0.33
CA ASN A 219 -12.43 41.17 1.11
C ASN A 219 -13.06 40.05 1.97
N SER A 220 -13.90 39.19 1.40
CA SER A 220 -14.51 38.08 2.14
C SER A 220 -13.56 36.90 2.36
N CYS A 221 -12.45 36.85 1.61
CA CYS A 221 -11.43 35.81 1.72
C CYS A 221 -10.15 36.24 2.44
N ASP A 222 -10.10 37.47 2.96
CA ASP A 222 -8.94 38.00 3.70
C ASP A 222 -8.61 37.22 4.99
N ASN A 223 -9.57 36.44 5.53
CA ASN A 223 -9.36 35.57 6.69
C ASN A 223 -8.68 34.23 6.33
N HIS A 224 -8.43 33.96 5.04
CA HIS A 224 -7.83 32.73 4.56
C HIS A 224 -6.45 32.99 3.96
N THR A 225 -5.44 32.30 4.46
CA THR A 225 -4.07 32.31 3.95
C THR A 225 -3.78 30.99 3.25
N LEU A 226 -3.31 31.10 2.01
CA LEU A 226 -2.77 29.97 1.25
C LEU A 226 -1.25 30.04 1.32
N THR A 227 -0.61 28.97 1.80
CA THR A 227 0.85 28.87 1.85
C THR A 227 1.29 27.62 1.11
N CYS A 228 2.39 27.73 0.35
CA CYS A 228 3.02 26.57 -0.26
C CYS A 228 4.33 26.24 0.45
N GLU A 229 4.34 25.15 1.20
CA GLU A 229 5.46 24.73 2.03
C GLU A 229 6.05 23.42 1.53
N LYS A 230 7.28 23.10 1.97
CA LYS A 230 7.91 21.82 1.64
C LYS A 230 7.15 20.70 2.36
N ALA A 231 6.77 19.65 1.62
CA ALA A 231 6.02 18.52 2.16
C ALA A 231 6.81 17.70 3.18
N PHE A 232 8.14 17.67 3.01
CA PHE A 232 9.07 16.96 3.88
C PHE A 232 10.21 17.93 4.23
N VAL A 233 10.37 18.20 5.54
CA VAL A 233 11.44 19.01 6.12
C VAL A 233 12.60 18.11 6.50
#